data_AF-A0AAV4EIX6-F1
#
_entry.id   AF-A0AAV4EIX6-F1
#
_cell.length_a   1.000
_cell.length_b   1.000
_cell.length_c   1.000
_cell.angle_alpha   90.00
_cell.angle_beta   90.00
_cell.angle_gamma   90.00
#
_symmetry.space_group_name_H-M   'P 1'
#
loop_
_entity.id
_entity.type
_entity.pdbx_description
1 polymer ?
#
loop_
_entity_poly.entity_id
_entity_poly.type
_entity_poly.pdbx_seq_one_letter_code
_entity_poly.pdbx_strand_id
1 'polypeptide(L)'
;MEVEEPSLVDEPVQAVANVAAEFQIIPRATTRGRPLLVNAKGYSYGIHRERSGVTHWQCTRRGKNFNCQAMVRQEGDKFMKGGQVHHHAADTGTAAKAKLVRDVKEEAVLNPFQSAYTIAERLVTQVERVPNQRPIDYLGRIGNRRRQQGRPNHPKTLHFQLDMEHVPTEFELADIEVGNQSSSSILYQTADGSFEERPPVVCGRHL
;
A
#
# COMPACT_ATOMS: atom_id res chain seq x y z
N MET A 1 -19.26 48.92 36.61
CA MET A 1 -18.59 47.67 36.23
C MET A 1 -18.71 47.59 34.73
N GLU A 2 -17.77 48.22 34.04
CA GLU A 2 -17.76 48.30 32.58
C GLU A 2 -17.32 46.94 32.04
N VAL A 3 -18.10 46.39 31.13
CA VAL A 3 -17.86 45.08 30.53
C VAL A 3 -17.12 45.37 29.22
N GLU A 4 -15.80 45.20 29.22
CA GLU A 4 -14.99 45.37 28.01
C GLU A 4 -15.31 44.25 27.01
N GLU A 5 -15.71 44.69 25.82
CA GLU A 5 -15.94 43.86 24.64
C GLU A 5 -14.59 43.30 24.13
N PRO A 6 -14.39 41.97 24.02
CA PRO A 6 -13.13 41.43 23.55
C PRO A 6 -12.97 41.67 22.03
N SER A 7 -12.07 42.59 21.69
CA SER A 7 -11.57 42.84 20.34
C SER A 7 -11.01 41.56 19.70
N LEU A 8 -11.61 41.18 18.56
CA LEU A 8 -11.05 40.17 17.66
C LEU A 8 -9.80 40.77 16.98
N VAL A 9 -8.63 40.39 17.48
CA VAL A 9 -7.36 40.56 16.78
C VAL A 9 -7.37 39.66 15.55
N ASP A 10 -7.30 40.26 14.37
CA ASP A 10 -7.01 39.57 13.11
C ASP A 10 -5.57 39.02 13.19
N GLU A 11 -5.46 37.77 13.67
CA GLU A 11 -4.26 36.95 13.51
C GLU A 11 -3.93 36.87 12.01
N PRO A 12 -2.69 37.19 11.58
CA PRO A 12 -2.34 37.09 10.18
C PRO A 12 -2.45 35.63 9.77
N VAL A 13 -3.43 35.33 8.91
CA VAL A 13 -3.54 34.05 8.23
C VAL A 13 -2.21 33.80 7.55
N GLN A 14 -1.38 32.93 8.15
CA GLN A 14 -0.15 32.45 7.54
C GLN A 14 -0.56 31.69 6.29
N ALA A 15 -0.67 32.41 5.18
CA ALA A 15 -0.75 31.83 3.86
C ALA A 15 0.54 31.03 3.67
N VAL A 16 0.48 29.73 3.98
CA VAL A 16 1.54 28.78 3.69
C VAL A 16 1.58 28.71 2.17
N ALA A 17 2.34 29.61 1.57
CA ALA A 17 2.71 29.57 0.17
C ALA A 17 3.49 28.26 0.01
N ASN A 18 2.77 27.20 -0.38
CA ASN A 18 3.35 25.98 -0.90
C ASN A 18 4.08 26.37 -2.19
N VAL A 19 5.29 26.89 -2.06
CA VAL A 19 6.27 26.88 -3.14
C VAL A 19 6.36 25.42 -3.52
N ALA A 20 5.78 25.06 -4.68
CA ALA A 20 5.78 23.71 -5.16
C ALA A 20 7.24 23.28 -5.29
N ALA A 21 7.74 22.55 -4.30
CA ALA A 21 9.08 22.01 -4.33
C ALA A 21 9.19 21.25 -5.65
N GLU A 22 10.18 21.62 -6.48
CA GLU A 22 10.34 21.05 -7.82
C GLU A 22 10.42 19.52 -7.74
N PHE A 23 10.89 19.01 -6.60
CA PHE A 23 11.01 17.62 -6.25
C PHE A 23 10.34 17.31 -4.91
N GLN A 24 9.67 16.16 -4.86
CA GLN A 24 9.07 15.59 -3.66
C GLN A 24 9.54 14.14 -3.49
N ILE A 25 10.01 13.79 -2.30
CA ILE A 25 10.30 12.41 -1.92
C ILE A 25 9.07 11.83 -1.23
N ILE A 26 8.56 10.71 -1.76
CA ILE A 26 7.43 9.97 -1.21
C ILE A 26 8.01 8.73 -0.52
N PRO A 27 8.00 8.64 0.82
CA PRO A 27 8.53 7.48 1.52
C PRO A 27 7.72 6.24 1.16
N ARG A 28 8.38 5.08 1.13
CA ARG A 28 7.74 3.76 0.96
C ARG A 28 6.87 3.59 -0.30
N ALA A 29 7.06 4.42 -1.32
CA ALA A 29 6.22 4.45 -2.51
C ALA A 29 6.49 3.33 -3.53
N THR A 30 7.72 2.80 -3.61
CA THR A 30 8.06 1.76 -4.60
C THR A 30 7.44 0.40 -4.24
N THR A 31 7.47 -0.55 -5.19
CA THR A 31 7.00 -1.94 -4.95
C THR A 31 7.68 -2.61 -3.76
N ARG A 32 8.96 -2.32 -3.51
CA ARG A 32 9.75 -2.86 -2.40
C ARG A 32 9.78 -1.95 -1.16
N GLY A 33 8.98 -0.88 -1.12
CA GLY A 33 8.95 0.04 0.02
C GLY A 33 10.16 0.98 0.13
N ARG A 34 10.97 1.12 -0.92
CA ARG A 34 11.98 2.20 -1.02
C ARG A 34 11.32 3.54 -1.37
N PRO A 35 11.95 4.69 -1.03
CA PRO A 35 11.47 6.02 -1.38
C PRO A 35 11.33 6.27 -2.89
N LEU A 36 10.27 7.03 -3.21
CA LEU A 36 9.81 7.61 -4.47
C LEU A 36 10.24 9.07 -4.75
N LEU A 37 11.25 9.41 -5.55
CA LEU A 37 11.43 10.81 -5.96
C LEU A 37 10.48 11.14 -7.12
N VAL A 38 9.69 12.21 -7.01
CA VAL A 38 8.79 12.70 -8.05
C VAL A 38 9.01 14.18 -8.26
N ASN A 39 9.05 14.65 -9.51
CA ASN A 39 9.12 16.08 -9.80
C ASN A 39 7.76 16.68 -10.14
N ALA A 40 7.67 18.01 -10.08
CA ALA A 40 6.44 18.76 -10.38
C ALA A 40 5.88 18.48 -11.79
N LYS A 41 6.75 18.13 -12.75
CA LYS A 41 6.34 17.77 -14.12
C LYS A 41 5.68 16.38 -14.21
N GLY A 42 5.82 15.53 -13.20
CA GLY A 42 5.26 14.17 -13.20
C GLY A 42 6.24 13.07 -13.62
N TYR A 43 7.54 13.33 -13.62
CA TYR A 43 8.57 12.30 -13.75
C TYR A 43 8.85 11.67 -12.38
N SER A 44 9.06 10.36 -12.36
CA SER A 44 9.49 9.64 -11.15
C SER A 44 10.86 9.00 -11.30
N TYR A 45 11.58 8.95 -10.19
CA TYR A 45 12.94 8.44 -10.09
C TYR A 45 13.04 7.51 -8.88
N GLY A 46 13.71 6.37 -9.08
CA GLY A 46 14.07 5.43 -8.03
C GLY A 46 15.55 5.58 -7.66
N ILE A 47 15.91 5.12 -6.46
CA ILE A 47 17.31 5.14 -6.00
C ILE A 47 18.13 4.19 -6.88
N HIS A 48 19.08 4.74 -7.62
CA HIS A 48 20.06 3.98 -8.41
C HIS A 48 21.30 3.65 -7.57
N ARG A 49 21.85 4.64 -6.86
CA ARG A 49 22.98 4.47 -5.94
C ARG A 49 22.98 5.56 -4.86
N GLU A 50 23.52 5.24 -3.70
CA GLU A 50 23.62 6.14 -2.55
C GLU A 50 25.01 5.97 -1.94
N ARG A 51 25.77 7.07 -1.79
CA ARG A 51 27.14 7.07 -1.26
C ARG A 51 27.44 8.40 -0.58
N SER A 52 28.04 8.37 0.61
CA SER A 52 28.59 9.54 1.31
C SER A 52 27.65 10.76 1.34
N GLY A 53 26.37 10.56 1.70
CA GLY A 53 25.37 11.64 1.78
C GLY A 53 24.82 12.13 0.43
N VAL A 54 25.21 11.48 -0.67
CA VAL A 54 24.75 11.77 -2.03
C VAL A 54 23.89 10.63 -2.56
N THR A 55 22.66 10.95 -2.95
CA THR A 55 21.72 9.99 -3.56
C THR A 55 21.58 10.28 -5.04
N HIS A 56 21.87 9.29 -5.87
CA HIS A 56 21.57 9.35 -7.30
C HIS A 56 20.27 8.62 -7.58
N TRP A 57 19.33 9.37 -8.14
CA TRP A 57 18.02 8.91 -8.56
C TRP A 57 18.00 8.74 -10.07
N GLN A 58 17.49 7.62 -10.57
CA GLN A 58 17.34 7.36 -12.00
C GLN A 58 15.85 7.21 -12.32
N CYS A 59 15.44 7.71 -13.48
CA CYS A 59 14.06 7.61 -13.93
C CYS A 59 13.57 6.15 -13.90
N THR A 60 12.35 5.94 -13.39
CA THR A 60 11.77 4.60 -13.25
C THR A 60 11.18 4.04 -14.55
N ARG A 61 11.06 4.86 -15.60
CA ARG A 61 10.51 4.40 -16.88
C ARG A 61 11.47 3.40 -17.54
N ARG A 62 11.01 2.17 -17.65
CA ARG A 62 11.69 1.07 -18.36
C ARG A 62 10.96 0.83 -19.67
N GLY A 63 11.66 0.92 -20.79
CA GLY A 63 11.15 0.53 -22.11
C GLY A 63 11.51 -0.93 -22.41
N LYS A 64 10.93 -1.49 -23.47
CA LYS A 64 11.24 -2.88 -23.90
C LYS A 64 12.71 -3.04 -24.32
N ASN A 65 13.23 -2.04 -25.04
CA ASN A 65 14.59 -2.10 -25.61
C ASN A 65 15.55 -1.14 -24.90
N PHE A 66 15.06 -0.02 -24.36
CA PHE A 66 15.90 0.98 -23.70
C PHE A 66 15.22 1.56 -22.46
N ASN A 67 16.02 1.78 -21.43
CA ASN A 67 15.61 2.36 -20.15
C ASN A 67 15.92 3.85 -20.14
N CYS A 68 15.03 4.66 -19.60
CA CYS A 68 15.29 6.08 -19.46
C CYS A 68 16.50 6.33 -18.54
N GLN A 69 17.51 7.05 -19.06
CA GLN A 69 18.76 7.36 -18.36
C GLN A 69 18.76 8.71 -17.66
N ALA A 70 17.63 9.44 -17.70
CA ALA A 70 17.49 10.69 -16.98
C ALA A 70 17.73 10.47 -15.47
N MET A 71 18.59 11.30 -14.90
CA MET A 71 19.05 11.18 -13.52
C MET A 71 18.90 12.49 -12.75
N VAL A 72 18.76 12.38 -11.43
CA VAL A 72 18.79 13.49 -10.49
C VAL A 72 19.77 13.14 -9.39
N ARG A 73 20.71 14.03 -9.10
CA ARG A 73 21.63 13.93 -7.95
C ARG A 73 21.05 14.75 -6.81
N GLN A 74 20.95 14.14 -5.63
CA GLN A 74 20.55 14.79 -4.40
C GLN A 74 21.73 14.85 -3.45
N GLU A 75 21.95 16.03 -2.86
CA GLU A 75 22.93 16.27 -1.81
C GLU A 75 22.26 17.17 -0.74
N GLY A 76 21.92 16.58 0.41
CA GLY A 76 21.01 17.22 1.37
C GLY A 76 19.65 17.53 0.72
N ASP A 77 19.24 18.79 0.78
CA ASP A 77 17.99 19.30 0.19
C ASP A 77 18.16 19.84 -1.24
N LYS A 78 19.37 19.77 -1.81
CA LYS A 78 19.66 20.25 -3.16
C LYS A 78 19.47 19.13 -4.18
N PHE A 79 18.68 19.40 -5.22
CA PHE A 79 18.43 18.49 -6.34
C PHE A 79 19.03 19.06 -7.63
N MET A 80 19.90 18.28 -8.28
CA MET A 80 20.56 18.65 -9.52
C MET A 80 20.19 17.65 -10.61
N LYS A 81 19.55 18.11 -11.69
CA LYS A 81 19.26 17.28 -12.86
C LYS A 81 20.54 16.95 -13.62
N GLY A 82 20.70 15.70 -14.03
CA GLY A 82 21.78 15.30 -14.93
C GLY A 82 21.52 15.79 -16.37
N GLY A 83 22.54 15.66 -17.23
CA GLY A 83 22.44 16.11 -18.63
C GLY A 83 21.56 15.24 -19.55
N GLN A 84 21.17 14.04 -19.11
CA GLN A 84 20.34 13.13 -19.90
C GLN A 84 18.87 13.55 -19.87
N VAL A 85 18.28 13.76 -21.04
CA VAL A 85 16.86 14.13 -21.20
C VAL A 85 15.94 12.90 -21.14
N HIS A 86 14.66 13.13 -20.81
CA HIS A 86 13.67 12.07 -20.86
C HIS A 86 13.26 11.77 -22.31
N HIS A 87 13.23 10.49 -22.68
CA HIS A 87 12.70 10.02 -23.98
C HIS A 87 11.25 9.53 -23.87
N HIS A 88 10.49 10.08 -22.93
CA HIS A 88 9.09 9.73 -22.73
C HIS A 88 8.31 10.91 -22.15
N ALA A 89 7.00 10.92 -22.39
CA ALA A 89 6.11 11.90 -21.79
C ALA A 89 6.10 11.78 -20.25
N ALA A 90 5.89 12.92 -19.60
CA ALA A 90 5.65 12.96 -18.16
C ALA A 90 4.23 12.45 -17.86
N ASP A 91 4.03 11.91 -16.66
CA ASP A 91 2.73 11.42 -16.21
C ASP A 91 2.21 12.30 -15.08
N THR A 92 1.24 13.16 -15.43
CA THR A 92 0.57 14.04 -14.48
C THR A 92 -0.10 13.22 -13.37
N GLY A 93 0.03 13.65 -12.12
CA GLY A 93 -0.51 12.92 -10.98
C GLY A 93 0.33 11.73 -10.52
N THR A 94 1.57 11.57 -11.00
CA THR A 94 2.49 10.53 -10.52
C THR A 94 2.66 10.56 -8.99
N ALA A 95 2.75 11.75 -8.40
CA ALA A 95 2.88 11.92 -6.95
C ALA A 95 1.63 11.41 -6.21
N ALA A 96 0.44 11.83 -6.64
CA ALA A 96 -0.83 11.39 -6.07
C ALA A 96 -1.01 9.86 -6.18
N LYS A 97 -0.72 9.29 -7.36
CA LYS A 97 -0.76 7.83 -7.58
C LYS A 97 0.20 7.07 -6.66
N ALA A 98 1.40 7.60 -6.45
CA ALA A 98 2.40 6.98 -5.59
C ALA A 98 1.99 7.03 -4.11
N LYS A 99 1.43 8.16 -3.65
CA LYS A 99 0.85 8.30 -2.30
C LYS A 99 -0.30 7.32 -2.09
N LEU A 100 -1.26 7.27 -3.02
CA LEU A 100 -2.38 6.34 -2.93
C LEU A 100 -1.93 4.88 -2.84
N VAL A 101 -0.95 4.47 -3.66
CA VAL A 101 -0.40 3.10 -3.58
C VAL A 101 0.30 2.83 -2.25
N ARG A 102 1.01 3.82 -1.69
CA ARG A 102 1.61 3.71 -0.35
C ARG A 102 0.51 3.53 0.70
N ASP A 103 -0.50 4.37 0.68
CA ASP A 103 -1.57 4.40 1.68
C ASP A 103 -2.36 3.08 1.67
N VAL A 104 -2.72 2.58 0.48
CA VAL A 104 -3.36 1.26 0.33
C VAL A 104 -2.50 0.15 0.93
N LYS A 105 -1.18 0.17 0.73
CA LYS A 105 -0.28 -0.87 1.28
C LYS A 105 -0.18 -0.79 2.80
N GLU A 106 -0.07 0.42 3.34
CA GLU A 106 0.09 0.64 4.77
C GLU A 106 -1.19 0.27 5.50
N GLU A 107 -2.33 0.75 5.03
CA GLU A 107 -3.60 0.45 5.63
C GLU A 107 -4.00 -1.02 5.48
N ALA A 108 -3.68 -1.65 4.35
CA ALA A 108 -3.91 -3.08 4.18
C ALA A 108 -3.15 -3.89 5.25
N VAL A 109 -1.93 -3.49 5.62
CA VAL A 109 -1.17 -4.17 6.68
C VAL A 109 -1.77 -3.91 8.07
N LEU A 110 -2.25 -2.69 8.33
CA LEU A 110 -2.89 -2.34 9.60
C LEU A 110 -4.23 -3.04 9.83
N ASN A 111 -5.00 -3.27 8.75
CA ASN A 111 -6.34 -3.85 8.81
C ASN A 111 -6.41 -5.20 8.07
N PRO A 112 -5.76 -6.28 8.56
CA PRO A 112 -5.63 -7.54 7.81
C PRO A 112 -6.97 -8.23 7.51
N PHE A 113 -7.97 -8.06 8.37
CA PHE A 113 -9.29 -8.69 8.25
C PHE A 113 -10.26 -7.94 7.32
N GLN A 114 -9.99 -6.66 7.02
CA GLN A 114 -10.79 -5.91 6.06
C GLN A 114 -10.33 -6.21 4.64
N SER A 115 -11.26 -6.32 3.68
CA SER A 115 -10.90 -6.53 2.28
C SER A 115 -10.00 -5.41 1.74
N ALA A 116 -8.90 -5.76 1.09
CA ALA A 116 -8.00 -4.79 0.46
C ALA A 116 -8.70 -3.99 -0.65
N TYR A 117 -9.78 -4.53 -1.23
CA TYR A 117 -10.58 -3.83 -2.24
C TYR A 117 -11.43 -2.72 -1.62
N THR A 118 -12.07 -3.00 -0.48
CA THR A 118 -12.84 -2.00 0.28
C THR A 118 -11.94 -0.87 0.76
N ILE A 119 -10.72 -1.19 1.23
CA ILE A 119 -9.71 -0.19 1.58
C ILE A 119 -9.36 0.66 0.34
N ALA A 120 -9.08 0.03 -0.80
CA ALA A 120 -8.74 0.74 -2.03
C ALA A 120 -9.88 1.65 -2.53
N GLU A 121 -11.12 1.17 -2.53
CA GLU A 121 -12.30 1.93 -2.93
C GLU A 121 -12.48 3.17 -2.04
N ARG A 122 -12.44 3.00 -0.71
CA ARG A 122 -12.55 4.11 0.23
C ARG A 122 -11.45 5.17 0.00
N LEU A 123 -10.19 4.74 -0.16
CA LEU A 123 -9.08 5.67 -0.37
C LEU A 123 -9.13 6.38 -1.74
N VAL A 124 -9.62 5.71 -2.78
CA VAL A 124 -9.79 6.34 -4.10
C VAL A 124 -10.84 7.44 -4.06
N THR A 125 -11.92 7.27 -3.29
CA THR A 125 -12.99 8.28 -3.14
C THR A 125 -12.54 9.51 -2.34
N GLN A 126 -11.52 9.36 -1.48
CA GLN A 126 -10.99 10.44 -0.64
C GLN A 126 -9.97 11.34 -1.37
N VAL A 127 -9.49 10.94 -2.54
CA VAL A 127 -8.45 11.68 -3.29
C VAL A 127 -8.99 12.27 -4.58
N GLU A 128 -8.47 13.42 -4.98
CA GLU A 128 -8.79 14.00 -6.28
C GLU A 128 -8.41 13.06 -7.42
N ARG A 129 -9.30 12.97 -8.42
CA ARG A 129 -9.09 12.11 -9.58
C ARG A 129 -7.98 12.70 -10.46
N VAL A 130 -6.93 11.91 -10.69
CA VAL A 130 -5.84 12.28 -11.59
C VAL A 130 -5.91 11.54 -12.93
N PRO A 131 -5.26 12.06 -13.99
CA PRO A 131 -5.17 11.35 -15.27
C PRO A 131 -4.53 9.97 -15.12
N ASN A 132 -5.07 9.01 -15.87
CA ASN A 132 -4.62 7.61 -15.84
C ASN A 132 -4.60 7.03 -14.42
N GLN A 133 -5.63 7.34 -13.62
CA GLN A 133 -5.78 6.81 -12.27
C GLN A 133 -5.73 5.28 -12.28
N ARG A 134 -5.08 4.71 -11.26
CA ARG A 134 -4.97 3.26 -11.15
C ARG A 134 -6.36 2.67 -10.83
N PRO A 135 -6.79 1.60 -11.52
CA PRO A 135 -8.06 0.96 -11.24
C PRO A 135 -8.06 0.33 -9.83
N ILE A 136 -9.21 0.30 -9.19
CA ILE A 136 -9.40 -0.24 -7.83
C ILE A 136 -8.89 -1.67 -7.74
N ASP A 137 -9.16 -2.49 -8.76
CA ASP A 137 -8.69 -3.87 -8.84
C ASP A 137 -7.17 -4.01 -8.70
N TYR A 138 -6.42 -3.11 -9.33
CA TYR A 138 -4.97 -3.12 -9.24
C TYR A 138 -4.49 -2.76 -7.83
N LEU A 139 -5.14 -1.79 -7.20
CA LEU A 139 -4.83 -1.35 -5.84
C LEU A 139 -5.12 -2.46 -4.81
N GLY A 140 -6.29 -3.11 -4.90
CA GLY A 140 -6.66 -4.24 -4.05
C GLY A 140 -5.66 -5.40 -4.16
N ARG A 141 -5.25 -5.77 -5.38
CA ARG A 141 -4.22 -6.80 -5.61
C ARG A 141 -2.87 -6.44 -4.97
N ILE A 142 -2.48 -5.16 -5.01
CA ILE A 142 -1.22 -4.71 -4.38
C ILE A 142 -1.31 -4.77 -2.86
N GLY A 143 -2.43 -4.35 -2.27
CA GLY A 143 -2.67 -4.48 -0.83
C GLY A 143 -2.54 -5.93 -0.37
N ASN A 144 -3.22 -6.84 -1.08
CA ASN A 144 -3.14 -8.28 -0.81
C ASN A 144 -1.72 -8.84 -0.98
N ARG A 145 -1.01 -8.47 -2.04
CA ARG A 145 0.40 -8.86 -2.24
C ARG A 145 1.28 -8.37 -1.09
N ARG A 146 1.03 -7.16 -0.56
CA ARG A 146 1.78 -6.64 0.57
C ARG A 146 1.52 -7.44 1.83
N ARG A 147 0.25 -7.78 2.13
CA ARG A 147 -0.12 -8.66 3.26
C ARG A 147 0.56 -10.02 3.17
N GLN A 148 0.61 -10.60 1.96
CA GLN A 148 1.22 -11.92 1.74
C GLN A 148 2.69 -11.97 2.21
N GLN A 149 3.43 -10.86 2.12
CA GLN A 149 4.82 -10.80 2.57
C GLN A 149 4.98 -10.86 4.10
N GLY A 150 3.92 -10.59 4.87
CA GLY A 150 3.91 -10.69 6.33
C GLY A 150 3.21 -11.94 6.86
N ARG A 151 2.69 -12.82 5.98
CA ARG A 151 2.07 -14.07 6.42
C ARG A 151 3.15 -15.03 6.94
N PRO A 152 2.88 -15.76 8.04
CA PRO A 152 3.71 -16.89 8.42
C PRO A 152 3.85 -17.87 7.24
N ASN A 153 4.99 -18.56 7.19
CA ASN A 153 5.16 -19.64 6.23
C ASN A 153 4.06 -20.69 6.45
N HIS A 154 3.52 -21.23 5.36
CA HIS A 154 2.55 -22.31 5.47
C HIS A 154 3.16 -23.45 6.31
N PRO A 155 2.46 -23.93 7.35
CA PRO A 155 2.97 -25.03 8.15
C PRO A 155 3.19 -26.25 7.24
N LYS A 156 4.38 -26.85 7.30
CA LYS A 156 4.73 -28.03 6.50
C LYS A 156 4.32 -29.34 7.17
N THR A 157 3.91 -29.26 8.42
CA THR A 157 3.60 -30.37 9.30
C THR A 157 2.28 -30.09 10.00
N LEU A 158 1.55 -31.16 10.34
CA LEU A 158 0.31 -31.08 11.11
C LEU A 158 0.53 -30.75 12.60
N HIS A 159 1.78 -30.63 13.04
CA HIS A 159 2.13 -30.13 14.37
C HIS A 159 2.11 -28.60 14.37
N PHE A 160 0.95 -28.02 14.68
CA PHE A 160 0.82 -26.59 14.98
C PHE A 160 0.04 -26.42 16.28
N GLN A 161 0.37 -25.38 17.04
CA GLN A 161 -0.36 -25.03 18.25
C GLN A 161 -1.50 -24.09 17.87
N LEU A 162 -2.72 -24.44 18.27
CA LEU A 162 -3.87 -23.55 18.14
C LEU A 162 -3.79 -22.46 19.20
N ASP A 163 -4.02 -21.23 18.76
CA ASP A 163 -4.20 -20.09 19.66
C ASP A 163 -5.65 -20.06 20.12
N MET A 164 -5.90 -20.59 21.31
CA MET A 164 -7.23 -20.74 21.91
C MET A 164 -7.93 -19.40 22.16
N GLU A 165 -7.21 -18.28 22.21
CA GLU A 165 -7.81 -16.94 22.36
C GLU A 165 -8.68 -16.55 21.15
N HIS A 166 -8.39 -17.14 19.98
CA HIS A 166 -9.06 -16.84 18.72
C HIS A 166 -10.06 -17.92 18.30
N VAL A 167 -10.20 -19.00 19.09
CA VAL A 167 -11.17 -20.07 18.85
C VAL A 167 -12.45 -19.77 19.64
N PRO A 168 -13.60 -19.56 18.97
CA PRO A 168 -14.85 -19.33 19.68
C PRO A 168 -15.22 -20.52 20.58
N THR A 169 -15.85 -20.25 21.73
CA THR A 169 -16.15 -21.29 22.73
C THR A 169 -17.16 -22.33 22.22
N GLU A 170 -17.98 -21.96 21.25
CA GLU A 170 -18.96 -22.83 20.59
C GLU A 170 -18.34 -23.83 19.60
N PHE A 171 -17.02 -23.79 19.37
CA PHE A 171 -16.35 -24.76 18.52
C PHE A 171 -15.98 -26.01 19.31
N GLU A 172 -16.43 -27.17 18.83
CA GLU A 172 -15.96 -28.45 19.32
C GLU A 172 -14.57 -28.75 18.74
N LEU A 173 -13.62 -29.02 19.63
CA LEU A 173 -12.26 -29.39 19.26
C LEU A 173 -12.11 -30.91 19.41
N ALA A 174 -11.73 -31.57 18.32
CA ALA A 174 -11.45 -33.00 18.32
C ALA A 174 -10.14 -33.28 17.60
N ASP A 175 -9.29 -34.13 18.19
CA ASP A 175 -8.09 -34.60 17.53
C ASP A 175 -8.45 -35.62 16.45
N ILE A 176 -7.88 -35.47 15.25
CA ILE A 176 -8.06 -36.39 14.12
C ILE A 176 -6.75 -37.16 13.93
N GLU A 177 -6.84 -38.47 14.06
CA GLU A 177 -5.72 -39.36 13.74
C GLU A 177 -5.84 -39.81 12.27
N VAL A 178 -4.86 -39.42 11.44
CA VAL A 178 -4.77 -39.89 10.05
C VAL A 178 -3.64 -40.92 9.97
N GLY A 179 -3.99 -42.20 10.10
CA GLY A 179 -3.01 -43.29 10.19
C GLY A 179 -2.23 -43.28 11.51
N ASN A 180 -0.91 -43.52 11.47
CA ASN A 180 -0.03 -43.45 12.67
C ASN A 180 0.38 -42.02 13.05
N GLN A 181 -0.30 -40.99 12.56
CA GLN A 181 -0.01 -39.59 12.88
C GLN A 181 -1.25 -38.94 13.50
N SER A 182 -1.15 -38.62 14.80
CA SER A 182 -2.16 -37.85 15.52
C SER A 182 -2.02 -36.37 15.18
N SER A 183 -3.12 -35.71 14.77
CA SER A 183 -3.13 -34.29 14.41
C SER A 183 -4.36 -33.57 14.94
N SER A 184 -4.17 -32.45 15.63
CA SER A 184 -5.28 -31.62 16.12
C SER A 184 -5.91 -30.86 14.94
N SER A 185 -7.21 -31.04 14.72
CA SER A 185 -7.99 -30.36 13.69
C SER A 185 -9.21 -29.68 14.31
N ILE A 186 -9.70 -28.62 13.68
CA ILE A 186 -10.95 -27.97 14.09
C ILE A 186 -12.07 -28.51 13.20
N LEU A 187 -13.04 -29.20 13.79
CA LEU A 187 -14.26 -29.60 13.12
C LEU A 187 -15.34 -28.54 13.40
N TYR A 188 -16.08 -28.12 12.37
CA TYR A 188 -17.27 -27.32 12.58
C TYR A 188 -18.45 -28.30 12.68
N GLN A 189 -19.20 -28.22 13.77
CA GLN A 189 -20.54 -28.77 13.86
C GLN A 189 -21.39 -27.73 14.58
N THR A 190 -22.48 -27.30 13.94
CA THR A 190 -23.49 -26.50 14.65
C THR A 190 -24.14 -27.40 15.71
N ALA A 191 -24.49 -26.85 16.86
CA ALA A 191 -24.98 -27.60 18.03
C ALA A 191 -26.27 -28.45 17.76
N ASP A 192 -26.91 -28.26 16.61
CA ASP A 192 -28.07 -28.98 16.13
C ASP A 192 -27.73 -30.15 15.18
N GLY A 193 -26.45 -30.37 14.86
CA GLY A 193 -25.98 -31.44 13.98
C GLY A 193 -26.46 -31.33 12.54
N SER A 194 -27.00 -30.18 12.13
CA SER A 194 -27.47 -29.95 10.76
C SER A 194 -26.31 -29.55 9.86
N PHE A 195 -26.10 -30.33 8.80
CA PHE A 195 -25.16 -29.96 7.74
C PHE A 195 -25.90 -29.03 6.78
N GLU A 196 -25.80 -27.71 6.97
CA GLU A 196 -26.17 -26.79 5.90
C GLU A 196 -25.18 -26.98 4.74
N GLU A 197 -25.60 -27.71 3.71
CA GLU A 197 -24.96 -27.66 2.41
C GLU A 197 -24.95 -26.21 1.94
N ARG A 198 -23.86 -25.48 2.20
CA ARG A 198 -23.64 -24.21 1.52
C ARG A 198 -23.56 -24.53 0.03
N PRO A 199 -24.45 -23.99 -0.81
CA PRO A 199 -24.35 -24.22 -2.24
C PRO A 199 -22.97 -23.78 -2.70
N PRO A 200 -22.34 -24.52 -3.63
CA PRO A 200 -21.03 -24.16 -4.14
C PRO A 200 -21.06 -22.70 -4.59
N VAL A 201 -20.13 -21.89 -4.09
CA VAL A 201 -19.91 -20.54 -4.60
C VAL A 201 -19.50 -20.69 -6.06
N VAL A 202 -20.47 -20.51 -6.96
CA VAL A 202 -20.21 -20.41 -8.39
C VAL A 202 -19.46 -19.11 -8.59
N CYS A 203 -18.13 -19.17 -8.56
CA CYS A 203 -17.28 -18.12 -9.08
C CYS A 203 -17.49 -18.03 -10.59
N GLY A 204 -18.50 -17.27 -11.00
CA GLY A 204 -18.81 -17.00 -12.40
C GLY A 204 -17.64 -16.29 -13.07
N ARG A 205 -16.92 -17.01 -13.94
CA ARG A 205 -16.13 -16.40 -15.01
C ARG A 205 -17.08 -15.59 -15.89
N HIS A 206 -17.01 -14.28 -15.80
CA HIS A 206 -17.51 -13.42 -16.86
C HIS A 206 -16.51 -13.49 -18.01
N LEU A 207 -16.94 -14.10 -19.12
CA LEU A 207 -16.43 -13.84 -20.47
C LEU A 207 -17.45 -12.94 -21.16
#